data_AF-A0A1Q6QC41-F1
#
_entry.id   AF-A0A1Q6QC41-F1
#
_cell.length_a   1.000
_cell.length_b   1.000
_cell.length_c   1.000
_cell.angle_alpha   90.00
_cell.angle_beta   90.00
_cell.angle_gamma   90.00
#
_symmetry.space_group_name_H-M   'P 1'
#
loop_
_entity.id
_entity.type
_entity.pdbx_description
1 polymer ?
#
loop_
_entity_poly.entity_id
_entity_poly.type
_entity_poly.pdbx_seq_one_letter_code
_entity_poly.pdbx_strand_id
1 'polypeptide(L)'
;MENWKDVQIVPEFCDQGVDCYRLEGGHFLNEYYIVSEAETRKLMNHPEVVGYEVYASLVTATSQMMYYLKEKKKITSANILSILRGALNYPLEESCYKEHIRVHDISFMSSERVFENGEMTGLEIKYCKLATVPNSTLLIGDIIASGETLVNCLRYVIDYYRKQGAKLRNIVLFTIGGTQGVEILEKLTQEIRVYWPGFEGFVTVYYEGIFSCYEEGNKGVSGINRALIDFYWKGGIIAPAFRRETLSMQNPLFEKCTIYDGGARRYEIHEHIEEVLEFWNGILERADSIDKQALLEEKLGHPLPISYEDWLKDCHYEKLDKKTTRWLYQQERGFVEGMRDVSLKEIARQRIDEFTTTLRKYIL
;
A
#
# COMPACT_ATOMS: atom_id res chain seq x y z
N MET A 1 3.65 -9.19 15.30
CA MET A 1 3.39 -10.51 14.68
C MET A 1 4.54 -11.44 15.05
N GLU A 2 4.32 -12.51 15.83
CA GLU A 2 5.41 -13.38 16.29
C GLU A 2 6.13 -14.12 15.14
N ASN A 3 5.49 -14.29 13.97
CA ASN A 3 5.99 -15.11 12.86
C ASN A 3 6.41 -14.32 11.61
N TRP A 4 6.52 -12.97 11.67
CA TRP A 4 6.83 -12.18 10.46
C TRP A 4 8.15 -12.60 9.79
N LYS A 5 9.13 -13.03 10.59
CA LYS A 5 10.43 -13.51 10.11
C LYS A 5 10.36 -14.81 9.29
N ASP A 6 9.32 -15.61 9.48
CA ASP A 6 9.10 -16.86 8.76
C ASP A 6 8.25 -16.66 7.50
N VAL A 7 7.74 -15.44 7.29
CA VAL A 7 6.92 -15.11 6.12
C VAL A 7 7.80 -15.11 4.88
N GLN A 8 7.30 -15.67 3.78
CA GLN A 8 7.99 -15.66 2.49
C GLN A 8 6.98 -15.34 1.38
N ILE A 9 7.45 -14.70 0.31
CA ILE A 9 6.63 -14.55 -0.90
C ILE A 9 6.88 -15.70 -1.86
N VAL A 10 5.79 -16.23 -2.41
CA VAL A 10 5.80 -17.30 -3.40
C VAL A 10 5.11 -16.79 -4.66
N PRO A 11 5.66 -17.02 -5.88
CA PRO A 11 4.98 -16.65 -7.11
C PRO A 11 3.64 -17.38 -7.21
N GLU A 12 2.56 -16.64 -7.45
CA GLU A 12 1.20 -17.17 -7.57
C GLU A 12 0.76 -17.23 -9.05
N PHE A 13 0.93 -16.12 -9.78
CA PHE A 13 0.77 -16.08 -11.23
C PHE A 13 1.56 -14.92 -11.84
N CYS A 14 1.81 -15.00 -13.14
CA CYS A 14 2.32 -13.91 -13.97
C CYS A 14 1.52 -13.93 -15.27
N ASP A 15 0.62 -12.96 -15.45
CA ASP A 15 -0.25 -12.90 -16.62
C ASP A 15 -0.58 -11.43 -16.97
N GLN A 16 -0.72 -11.15 -18.27
CA GLN A 16 -1.02 -9.82 -18.82
C GLN A 16 -0.15 -8.68 -18.26
N GLY A 17 1.11 -8.96 -17.90
CA GLY A 17 2.05 -7.98 -17.35
C GLY A 17 1.91 -7.72 -15.83
N VAL A 18 1.04 -8.48 -15.15
CA VAL A 18 0.88 -8.44 -13.69
C VAL A 18 1.60 -9.62 -13.06
N ASP A 19 2.59 -9.32 -12.23
CA ASP A 19 3.23 -10.29 -11.35
C ASP A 19 2.47 -10.36 -10.02
N CYS A 20 2.04 -11.55 -9.60
CA CYS A 20 1.36 -11.77 -8.33
C CYS A 20 2.13 -12.74 -7.45
N TYR A 21 2.26 -12.39 -6.19
CA TYR A 21 2.93 -13.17 -5.16
C TYR A 21 1.99 -13.38 -3.98
N ARG A 22 1.96 -14.59 -3.42
CA ARG A 22 1.22 -14.91 -2.20
C ARG A 22 2.16 -15.02 -1.02
N LEU A 23 1.72 -14.56 0.15
CA LEU A 23 2.44 -14.76 1.40
C LEU A 23 2.22 -16.19 1.94
N GLU A 24 3.31 -16.82 2.39
CA GLU A 24 3.31 -18.10 3.12
C GLU A 24 4.11 -18.01 4.43
N GLY A 25 4.01 -19.02 5.30
CA GLY A 25 4.85 -19.16 6.51
C GLY A 25 4.31 -18.49 7.78
N GLY A 26 3.42 -17.49 7.67
CA GLY A 26 2.94 -16.73 8.84
C GLY A 26 1.78 -17.33 9.66
N HIS A 27 1.28 -18.53 9.30
CA HIS A 27 0.08 -19.14 9.90
C HIS A 27 -1.18 -18.23 9.87
N PHE A 28 -1.38 -17.53 8.76
CA PHE A 28 -2.47 -16.58 8.58
C PHE A 28 -3.86 -17.25 8.56
N LEU A 29 -4.85 -16.58 9.17
CA LEU A 29 -6.26 -16.90 9.04
C LEU A 29 -6.85 -16.36 7.73
N ASN A 30 -6.18 -15.36 7.14
CA ASN A 30 -6.54 -14.66 5.91
C ASN A 30 -5.57 -14.99 4.77
N GLU A 31 -5.90 -14.54 3.56
CA GLU A 31 -5.01 -14.62 2.39
C GLU A 31 -4.45 -13.25 2.04
N TYR A 32 -3.14 -13.20 1.75
CA TYR A 32 -2.42 -11.97 1.45
C TYR A 32 -1.63 -12.13 0.15
N TYR A 33 -1.81 -11.17 -0.76
CA TYR A 33 -1.18 -11.13 -2.06
C TYR A 33 -0.48 -9.78 -2.27
N ILE A 34 0.61 -9.79 -3.05
CA ILE A 34 1.27 -8.60 -3.57
C ILE A 34 1.18 -8.65 -5.08
N VAL A 35 0.69 -7.58 -5.71
CA VAL A 35 0.65 -7.43 -7.17
C VAL A 35 1.60 -6.32 -7.62
N SER A 36 2.27 -6.54 -8.74
CA SER A 36 3.15 -5.57 -9.38
C SER A 36 2.90 -5.52 -10.88
N GLU A 37 2.70 -4.32 -11.42
CA GLU A 37 2.40 -4.03 -12.82
C GLU A 37 3.12 -2.73 -13.22
N ALA A 38 3.36 -2.48 -14.51
CA ALA A 38 4.13 -1.32 -14.95
C ALA A 38 3.52 0.03 -14.53
N GLU A 39 2.22 0.25 -14.68
CA GLU A 39 1.60 1.51 -14.28
C GLU A 39 1.47 1.63 -12.75
N THR A 40 1.29 0.52 -12.03
CA THR A 40 1.32 0.55 -10.56
C THR A 40 2.73 0.87 -10.04
N ARG A 41 3.79 0.32 -10.65
CA ARG A 41 5.18 0.70 -10.31
C ARG A 41 5.48 2.16 -10.62
N LYS A 42 5.01 2.66 -11.77
CA LYS A 42 5.10 4.07 -12.14
C LYS A 42 4.40 4.96 -11.12
N LEU A 43 3.17 4.63 -10.71
CA LEU A 43 2.43 5.36 -9.68
C LEU A 43 3.22 5.44 -8.36
N MET A 44 3.84 4.33 -7.96
CA MET A 44 4.57 4.24 -6.70
C MET A 44 5.96 4.91 -6.75
N ASN A 45 6.59 5.00 -7.92
CA ASN A 45 7.92 5.61 -8.11
C ASN A 45 7.88 7.12 -8.45
N HIS A 46 6.78 7.63 -8.99
CA HIS A 46 6.71 8.99 -9.54
C HIS A 46 5.60 9.82 -8.91
N PRO A 47 5.90 10.63 -7.87
CA PRO A 47 4.93 11.54 -7.25
C PRO A 47 4.21 12.48 -8.23
N GLU A 48 4.75 12.70 -9.42
CA GLU A 48 4.19 13.49 -10.51
C GLU A 48 2.91 12.88 -11.12
N VAL A 49 2.69 11.58 -10.96
CA VAL A 49 1.44 10.93 -11.38
C VAL A 49 0.32 11.40 -10.45
N VAL A 50 -0.55 12.28 -10.93
CA VAL A 50 -1.61 12.95 -10.17
C VAL A 50 -2.96 12.90 -10.91
N GLY A 51 -4.05 13.19 -10.19
CA GLY A 51 -5.38 13.26 -10.80
C GLY A 51 -5.87 11.90 -11.30
N TYR A 52 -6.56 11.87 -12.44
CA TYR A 52 -7.16 10.65 -12.98
C TYR A 52 -6.13 9.54 -13.28
N GLU A 53 -4.88 9.91 -13.57
CA GLU A 53 -3.81 8.93 -13.83
C GLU A 53 -3.54 8.03 -12.62
N VAL A 54 -3.76 8.52 -11.39
CA VAL A 54 -3.66 7.69 -10.17
C VAL A 54 -4.61 6.51 -10.22
N TYR A 55 -5.88 6.79 -10.54
CA TYR A 55 -6.92 5.77 -10.66
C TYR A 55 -6.64 4.84 -11.85
N ALA A 56 -6.29 5.41 -13.01
CA ALA A 56 -6.01 4.65 -14.22
C ALA A 56 -4.84 3.66 -14.02
N SER A 57 -3.82 4.07 -13.25
CA SER A 57 -2.63 3.26 -12.98
C SER A 57 -2.94 1.97 -12.22
N LEU A 58 -4.02 1.95 -11.42
CA LEU A 58 -4.41 0.78 -10.64
C LEU A 58 -5.30 -0.19 -11.44
N VAL A 59 -5.88 0.23 -12.57
CA VAL A 59 -6.94 -0.52 -13.27
C VAL A 59 -6.47 -1.89 -13.72
N THR A 60 -5.34 -1.97 -14.42
CA THR A 60 -4.83 -3.24 -14.98
C THR A 60 -4.58 -4.28 -13.89
N ALA A 61 -3.81 -3.91 -12.87
CA ALA A 61 -3.49 -4.79 -11.75
C ALA A 61 -4.75 -5.22 -10.97
N THR A 62 -5.69 -4.29 -10.73
CA THR A 62 -6.96 -4.59 -10.06
C THR A 62 -7.79 -5.58 -10.87
N SER A 63 -7.97 -5.33 -12.18
CA SER A 63 -8.71 -6.18 -13.10
C SER A 63 -8.15 -7.61 -13.13
N GLN A 64 -6.84 -7.77 -13.33
CA GLN A 64 -6.24 -9.10 -13.38
C GLN A 64 -6.41 -9.87 -12.06
N MET A 65 -6.25 -9.19 -10.93
CA MET A 65 -6.44 -9.84 -9.65
C MET A 65 -7.92 -10.17 -9.39
N MET A 66 -8.86 -9.31 -9.82
CA MET A 66 -10.29 -9.61 -9.76
C MET A 66 -10.66 -10.83 -10.63
N TYR A 67 -10.12 -10.92 -11.83
CA TYR A 67 -10.27 -12.08 -12.71
C TYR A 67 -9.77 -13.36 -12.02
N TYR A 68 -8.54 -13.35 -11.50
CA TYR A 68 -7.97 -14.46 -10.76
C TYR A 68 -8.86 -14.89 -9.58
N LEU A 69 -9.29 -13.93 -8.75
CA LEU A 69 -10.14 -14.22 -7.58
C LEU A 69 -11.53 -14.74 -7.95
N LYS A 70 -12.09 -14.29 -9.07
CA LYS A 70 -13.32 -14.83 -9.65
C LYS A 70 -13.14 -16.30 -10.07
N GLU A 71 -12.07 -16.62 -10.81
CA GLU A 71 -11.77 -17.99 -11.25
C GLU A 71 -11.54 -18.93 -10.06
N LYS A 72 -10.95 -18.42 -8.97
CA LYS A 72 -10.81 -19.15 -7.70
C LYS A 72 -12.08 -19.18 -6.85
N LYS A 73 -13.21 -18.64 -7.34
CA LYS A 73 -14.50 -18.54 -6.64
C LYS A 73 -14.44 -17.81 -5.29
N LYS A 74 -13.46 -16.92 -5.14
CA LYS A 74 -13.32 -16.02 -3.99
C LYS A 74 -14.26 -14.83 -4.14
N ILE A 75 -14.49 -14.37 -5.37
CA ILE A 75 -15.53 -13.39 -5.71
C ILE A 75 -16.64 -14.11 -6.47
N THR A 76 -17.85 -14.12 -5.91
CA THR A 76 -19.03 -14.75 -6.57
C THR A 76 -20.18 -13.79 -6.76
N SER A 77 -20.51 -13.00 -5.73
CA SER A 77 -21.46 -11.89 -5.77
C SER A 77 -20.79 -10.72 -5.07
N ALA A 78 -20.49 -9.66 -5.82
CA ALA A 78 -19.75 -8.53 -5.31
C ALA A 78 -20.69 -7.43 -4.79
N ASN A 79 -20.32 -6.83 -3.67
CA ASN A 79 -20.81 -5.52 -3.24
C ASN A 79 -19.61 -4.65 -2.97
N ILE A 80 -19.67 -3.39 -3.35
CA ILE A 80 -18.56 -2.47 -3.13
C ILE A 80 -18.92 -1.59 -1.93
N LEU A 81 -17.98 -1.43 -1.00
CA LEU A 81 -18.05 -0.41 0.03
C LEU A 81 -16.95 0.62 -0.21
N SER A 82 -17.37 1.84 -0.50
CA SER A 82 -16.49 2.98 -0.67
C SER A 82 -16.46 3.81 0.61
N ILE A 83 -15.36 3.70 1.36
CA ILE A 83 -15.05 4.57 2.50
C ILE A 83 -14.43 5.86 1.96
N LEU A 84 -15.16 6.95 2.08
CA LEU A 84 -14.81 8.22 1.48
C LEU A 84 -13.68 8.92 2.24
N ARG A 85 -12.77 9.62 1.55
CA ARG A 85 -12.64 9.73 0.08
C ARG A 85 -11.65 8.72 -0.51
N GLY A 86 -10.72 8.18 0.30
CA GLY A 86 -9.62 7.33 -0.13
C GLY A 86 -10.02 6.16 -1.02
N ALA A 87 -11.17 5.51 -0.74
CA ALA A 87 -11.63 4.36 -1.51
C ALA A 87 -11.92 4.66 -2.98
N LEU A 88 -12.23 5.92 -3.32
CA LEU A 88 -12.53 6.30 -4.70
C LEU A 88 -11.34 6.15 -5.64
N ASN A 89 -10.11 6.11 -5.11
CA ASN A 89 -8.89 5.89 -5.89
C ASN A 89 -8.80 4.49 -6.48
N TYR A 90 -9.51 3.51 -5.90
CA TYR A 90 -9.42 2.13 -6.31
C TYR A 90 -10.48 1.81 -7.37
N PRO A 91 -10.10 1.26 -8.53
CA PRO A 91 -10.99 1.07 -9.68
C PRO A 91 -11.87 -0.18 -9.55
N LEU A 92 -12.53 -0.37 -8.41
CA LEU A 92 -13.26 -1.60 -8.10
C LEU A 92 -14.48 -1.80 -8.99
N GLU A 93 -15.28 -0.75 -9.21
CA GLU A 93 -16.47 -0.83 -10.06
C GLU A 93 -16.08 -1.11 -11.51
N GLU A 94 -15.11 -0.37 -12.05
CA GLU A 94 -14.63 -0.56 -13.41
C GLU A 94 -13.99 -1.94 -13.61
N SER A 95 -13.19 -2.41 -12.64
CA SER A 95 -12.58 -3.73 -12.71
C SER A 95 -13.63 -4.83 -12.66
N CYS A 96 -14.68 -4.69 -11.83
CA CYS A 96 -15.80 -5.62 -11.85
C CYS A 96 -16.51 -5.64 -13.21
N TYR A 97 -16.72 -4.48 -13.82
CA TYR A 97 -17.33 -4.37 -15.15
C TYR A 97 -16.48 -5.09 -16.22
N LYS A 98 -15.16 -4.83 -16.24
CA LYS A 98 -14.20 -5.44 -17.17
C LYS A 98 -14.16 -6.96 -17.06
N GLU A 99 -14.16 -7.48 -15.83
CA GLU A 99 -14.08 -8.92 -15.59
C GLU A 99 -15.45 -9.62 -15.52
N HIS A 100 -16.52 -8.93 -15.93
CA HIS A 100 -17.88 -9.45 -15.91
C HIS A 100 -18.29 -10.01 -14.53
N ILE A 101 -17.90 -9.33 -13.46
CA ILE A 101 -18.31 -9.60 -12.10
C ILE A 101 -19.58 -8.80 -11.82
N ARG A 102 -20.65 -9.50 -11.44
CA ARG A 102 -21.91 -8.84 -11.10
C ARG A 102 -21.77 -8.11 -9.75
N VAL A 103 -21.90 -6.79 -9.79
CA VAL A 103 -22.05 -5.94 -8.61
C VAL A 103 -23.53 -5.80 -8.29
N HIS A 104 -23.91 -6.16 -7.06
CA HIS A 104 -25.30 -6.05 -6.60
C HIS A 104 -25.62 -4.67 -6.03
N ASP A 105 -24.67 -4.09 -5.28
CA ASP A 105 -24.80 -2.77 -4.70
C ASP A 105 -23.43 -2.09 -4.54
N ILE A 106 -23.45 -0.75 -4.54
CA ILE A 106 -22.31 0.10 -4.19
C ILE A 106 -22.76 0.99 -3.04
N SER A 107 -22.16 0.74 -1.89
CA SER A 107 -22.44 1.42 -0.63
C SER A 107 -21.36 2.45 -0.33
N PHE A 108 -21.75 3.52 0.34
CA PHE A 108 -20.86 4.65 0.65
C PHE A 108 -20.90 4.97 2.13
N MET A 109 -19.72 5.17 2.72
CA MET A 109 -19.56 5.59 4.10
C MET A 109 -18.55 6.73 4.18
N SER A 110 -18.89 7.78 4.91
CA SER A 110 -17.95 8.85 5.26
C SER A 110 -17.79 8.89 6.77
N SER A 111 -16.54 9.00 7.20
CA SER A 111 -16.18 9.16 8.60
C SER A 111 -15.19 10.29 8.77
N GLU A 112 -15.41 11.14 9.77
CA GLU A 112 -14.45 12.17 10.17
C GLU A 112 -13.81 11.78 11.50
N ARG A 113 -12.50 11.99 11.59
CA ARG A 113 -11.78 11.92 12.87
C ARG A 113 -12.18 13.12 13.70
N VAL A 114 -12.69 12.88 14.90
CA VAL A 114 -13.01 13.94 15.86
C VAL A 114 -11.76 14.20 16.68
N PHE A 115 -11.33 15.46 16.72
CA PHE A 115 -10.20 15.91 17.53
C PHE A 115 -10.71 16.82 18.65
N GLU A 116 -10.32 16.53 19.90
CA GLU A 116 -10.47 17.46 21.02
C GLU A 116 -9.08 17.78 21.57
N ASN A 117 -8.78 19.07 21.78
CA ASN A 117 -7.49 19.55 22.28
C ASN A 117 -6.25 19.09 21.48
N GLY A 118 -6.42 18.81 20.18
CA GLY A 118 -5.35 18.33 19.31
C GLY A 118 -5.10 16.82 19.35
N GLU A 119 -5.88 16.07 20.15
CA GLU A 119 -5.85 14.61 20.21
C GLU A 119 -7.10 14.03 19.56
N MET A 120 -6.95 12.93 18.81
CA MET A 120 -8.09 12.25 18.19
C MET A 120 -8.91 11.51 19.27
N THR A 121 -10.14 11.95 19.51
CA THR A 121 -11.03 11.40 20.55
C THR A 121 -12.04 10.39 20.04
N GLY A 122 -12.24 10.30 18.71
CA GLY A 122 -13.12 9.32 18.13
C GLY A 122 -13.31 9.47 16.62
N LEU A 123 -14.27 8.71 16.08
CA LEU A 123 -14.63 8.69 14.68
C LEU A 123 -16.14 8.87 14.55
N GLU A 124 -16.57 9.92 13.84
CA GLU A 124 -17.98 10.22 13.64
C GLU A 124 -18.39 9.88 12.20
N ILE A 125 -19.39 9.01 12.05
CA ILE A 125 -19.93 8.65 10.74
C ILE A 125 -20.87 9.78 10.28
N LYS A 126 -20.44 10.55 9.28
CA LYS A 126 -21.19 11.69 8.73
C LYS A 126 -22.20 11.27 7.68
N TYR A 127 -21.87 10.23 6.91
CA TYR A 127 -22.75 9.69 5.87
C TYR A 127 -22.61 8.18 5.82
N CYS A 128 -23.74 7.48 5.69
CA CYS A 128 -23.73 6.03 5.59
C CYS A 128 -24.96 5.56 4.82
N LYS A 129 -24.74 5.04 3.61
CA LYS A 129 -25.76 4.33 2.84
C LYS A 129 -25.22 2.93 2.53
N LEU A 130 -25.69 1.96 3.31
CA LEU A 130 -25.36 0.55 3.17
C LEU A 130 -26.54 -0.21 2.58
N ALA A 131 -26.26 -1.10 1.64
CA ALA A 131 -27.17 -2.19 1.32
C ALA A 131 -26.67 -3.50 1.92
N THR A 132 -27.62 -4.36 2.26
CA THR A 132 -27.32 -5.69 2.78
C THR A 132 -27.57 -6.70 1.68
N VAL A 133 -26.51 -7.37 1.24
CA VAL A 133 -26.63 -8.49 0.30
C VAL A 133 -26.11 -9.74 1.02
N PRO A 134 -27.01 -10.67 1.40
CA PRO A 134 -26.62 -11.83 2.18
C PRO A 134 -25.62 -12.74 1.45
N ASN A 135 -24.67 -13.28 2.20
CA ASN A 135 -23.70 -14.28 1.73
C ASN A 135 -22.86 -13.81 0.53
N SER A 136 -22.61 -12.50 0.45
CA SER A 136 -21.81 -11.89 -0.61
C SER A 136 -20.35 -11.70 -0.22
N THR A 137 -19.55 -11.41 -1.24
CA THR A 137 -18.21 -10.83 -1.12
C THR A 137 -18.31 -9.31 -1.02
N LEU A 138 -17.76 -8.73 0.04
CA LEU A 138 -17.61 -7.27 0.13
C LEU A 138 -16.25 -6.86 -0.43
N LEU A 139 -16.25 -5.99 -1.43
CA LEU A 139 -15.07 -5.40 -2.04
C LEU A 139 -14.79 -4.03 -1.41
N ILE A 140 -13.56 -3.82 -0.98
CA ILE A 140 -13.09 -2.56 -0.40
C ILE A 140 -11.76 -2.20 -1.04
N GLY A 141 -11.58 -0.91 -1.32
CA GLY A 141 -10.31 -0.34 -1.71
C GLY A 141 -10.00 0.74 -0.70
N ASP A 142 -8.86 0.67 0.00
CA ASP A 142 -8.46 1.74 0.90
C ASP A 142 -6.97 1.68 1.21
N ILE A 143 -6.40 2.80 1.66
CA ILE A 143 -5.02 2.84 2.17
C ILE A 143 -5.00 2.38 3.62
N ILE A 144 -4.10 1.45 3.94
CA ILE A 144 -3.99 0.91 5.30
C ILE A 144 -2.64 1.28 5.87
N ALA A 145 -2.58 2.47 6.46
CA ALA A 145 -1.45 2.90 7.30
C ALA A 145 -1.66 2.32 8.72
N SER A 146 -2.16 3.12 9.66
CA SER A 146 -2.54 2.62 11.00
C SER A 146 -3.75 1.67 11.00
N GLY A 147 -4.56 1.66 9.93
CA GLY A 147 -5.74 0.81 9.79
C GLY A 147 -6.94 1.16 10.67
N GLU A 148 -6.82 2.16 11.55
CA GLU A 148 -7.86 2.49 12.54
C GLU A 148 -9.20 2.91 11.94
N THR A 149 -9.15 3.78 10.90
CA THR A 149 -10.35 4.20 10.16
C THR A 149 -11.08 2.98 9.57
N LEU A 150 -10.35 2.11 8.88
CA LEU A 150 -10.90 0.90 8.27
C LEU A 150 -11.54 -0.02 9.31
N VAL A 151 -10.88 -0.24 10.46
CA VAL A 151 -11.40 -1.07 11.56
C VAL A 151 -12.75 -0.56 12.06
N ASN A 152 -12.83 0.74 12.35
CA ASN A 152 -14.05 1.34 12.88
C ASN A 152 -15.20 1.25 11.87
N CYS A 153 -14.91 1.53 10.59
CA CYS A 153 -15.88 1.37 9.50
C CYS A 153 -16.34 -0.09 9.37
N LEU A 154 -15.42 -1.05 9.37
CA LEU A 154 -15.74 -2.48 9.26
C LEU A 154 -16.59 -2.96 10.44
N ARG A 155 -16.25 -2.58 11.68
CA ARG A 155 -17.05 -2.92 12.86
C ARG A 155 -18.47 -2.40 12.74
N TYR A 156 -18.64 -1.16 12.29
CA TYR A 156 -19.97 -0.62 12.03
C TYR A 156 -20.72 -1.42 10.96
N VAL A 157 -20.07 -1.78 9.85
CA VAL A 157 -20.68 -2.59 8.78
C VAL A 157 -21.09 -3.96 9.28
N ILE A 158 -20.22 -4.63 10.06
CA ILE A 158 -20.52 -5.95 10.65
C ILE A 158 -21.75 -5.85 11.56
N ASP A 159 -21.79 -4.86 12.45
CA ASP A 159 -22.94 -4.65 13.34
C ASP A 159 -24.23 -4.31 12.57
N TYR A 160 -24.12 -3.54 11.49
CA TYR A 160 -25.25 -3.26 10.60
C TYR A 160 -25.81 -4.55 9.96
N TYR A 161 -24.94 -5.39 9.38
CA TYR A 161 -25.33 -6.68 8.80
C TYR A 161 -25.97 -7.60 9.85
N ARG A 162 -25.41 -7.66 11.06
CA ARG A 162 -25.93 -8.44 12.19
C ARG A 162 -27.34 -7.99 12.58
N LYS A 163 -27.59 -6.69 12.70
CA LYS A 163 -28.92 -6.13 13.02
C LYS A 163 -29.97 -6.46 11.95
N GLN A 164 -29.56 -6.65 10.70
CA GLN A 164 -30.44 -7.04 9.59
C GLN A 164 -30.57 -8.56 9.41
N GLY A 165 -29.97 -9.37 10.29
CA GLY A 165 -30.01 -10.84 10.18
C GLY A 165 -29.24 -11.40 8.98
N ALA A 166 -28.32 -10.61 8.42
CA ALA A 166 -27.49 -11.01 7.29
C ALA A 166 -26.04 -11.26 7.71
N LYS A 167 -25.28 -11.86 6.80
CA LYS A 167 -23.86 -12.18 6.99
C LYS A 167 -23.07 -11.98 5.70
N LEU A 168 -21.81 -11.61 5.85
CA LEU A 168 -20.84 -11.60 4.76
C LEU A 168 -20.21 -12.99 4.63
N ARG A 169 -19.86 -13.38 3.40
CA ARG A 169 -19.10 -14.61 3.12
C ARG A 169 -17.61 -14.39 3.38
N ASN A 170 -17.07 -13.34 2.75
CA ASN A 170 -15.69 -12.91 2.83
C ASN A 170 -15.59 -11.41 2.50
N ILE A 171 -14.41 -10.84 2.73
CA ILE A 171 -14.09 -9.46 2.35
C ILE A 171 -12.84 -9.51 1.46
N VAL A 172 -12.89 -8.90 0.29
CA VAL A 172 -11.73 -8.71 -0.58
C VAL A 172 -11.30 -7.25 -0.51
N LEU A 173 -10.04 -7.03 -0.20
CA LEU A 173 -9.49 -5.70 0.07
C LEU A 173 -8.32 -5.43 -0.88
N PHE A 174 -8.38 -4.31 -1.59
CA PHE A 174 -7.27 -3.79 -2.38
C PHE A 174 -6.65 -2.61 -1.65
N THR A 175 -5.33 -2.60 -1.50
CA THR A 175 -4.69 -1.62 -0.64
C THR A 175 -3.27 -1.27 -1.07
N ILE A 176 -2.90 -0.02 -0.85
CA ILE A 176 -1.52 0.36 -0.57
C ILE A 176 -1.43 0.45 0.95
N GLY A 177 -0.63 -0.42 1.58
CA GLY A 177 -0.71 -0.56 3.02
C GLY A 177 0.51 -1.20 3.67
N GLY A 178 0.49 -1.20 4.99
CA GLY A 178 1.58 -1.69 5.81
C GLY A 178 1.31 -3.02 6.53
N THR A 179 2.36 -3.53 7.17
CA THR A 179 2.37 -4.74 8.01
C THR A 179 1.37 -4.68 9.16
N GLN A 180 1.12 -3.49 9.73
CA GLN A 180 0.07 -3.27 10.73
C GLN A 180 -1.32 -3.68 10.22
N GLY A 181 -1.60 -3.48 8.94
CA GLY A 181 -2.85 -3.90 8.31
C GLY A 181 -3.07 -5.41 8.39
N VAL A 182 -2.00 -6.20 8.23
CA VAL A 182 -2.07 -7.66 8.35
C VAL A 182 -2.50 -8.05 9.77
N GLU A 183 -1.87 -7.50 10.80
CA GLU A 183 -2.18 -7.79 12.21
C GLU A 183 -3.64 -7.47 12.57
N ILE A 184 -4.09 -6.31 12.10
CA ILE A 184 -5.45 -5.82 12.33
C ILE A 184 -6.48 -6.74 11.68
N LEU A 185 -6.25 -7.17 10.43
CA LEU A 185 -7.18 -8.02 9.69
C LEU A 185 -7.22 -9.44 10.27
N GLU A 186 -6.10 -9.98 10.76
CA GLU A 186 -6.06 -11.26 11.49
C GLU A 186 -6.93 -11.21 12.75
N LYS A 187 -6.79 -10.14 13.55
CA LYS A 187 -7.60 -9.93 14.75
C LYS A 187 -9.09 -9.75 14.41
N LEU A 188 -9.40 -8.95 13.40
CA LEU A 188 -10.78 -8.75 12.94
C LEU A 188 -11.43 -10.05 12.47
N THR A 189 -10.70 -10.92 11.79
CA THR A 189 -11.24 -12.24 11.38
C THR A 189 -11.65 -13.07 12.60
N GLN A 190 -10.86 -13.07 13.67
CA GLN A 190 -11.22 -13.75 14.91
C GLN A 190 -12.48 -13.13 15.54
N GLU A 191 -12.54 -11.80 15.63
CA GLU A 191 -13.70 -11.06 16.16
C GLU A 191 -14.98 -11.37 15.35
N ILE A 192 -14.91 -11.34 14.02
CA ILE A 192 -16.05 -11.63 13.13
C ILE A 192 -16.51 -13.08 13.27
N ARG A 193 -15.59 -14.04 13.38
CA ARG A 193 -15.93 -15.47 13.48
C ARG A 193 -16.65 -15.82 14.79
N VAL A 194 -16.59 -14.98 15.83
CA VAL A 194 -17.45 -15.12 17.02
C VAL A 194 -18.93 -14.95 16.66
N TYR A 195 -19.25 -14.04 15.76
CA TYR A 195 -20.62 -13.79 15.31
C TYR A 195 -21.01 -14.69 14.14
N TRP A 196 -20.09 -14.91 13.20
CA TRP A 196 -20.29 -15.67 11.98
C TRP A 196 -19.19 -16.74 11.83
N PRO A 197 -19.35 -17.93 12.45
CA PRO A 197 -18.31 -18.97 12.40
C PRO A 197 -17.91 -19.42 10.98
N GLY A 198 -18.80 -19.23 10.00
CA GLY A 198 -18.54 -19.53 8.59
C GLY A 198 -17.93 -18.39 7.77
N PHE A 199 -17.50 -17.28 8.39
CA PHE A 199 -16.79 -16.21 7.69
C PHE A 199 -15.44 -16.71 7.19
N GLU A 200 -15.24 -16.69 5.87
CA GLU A 200 -14.04 -17.27 5.25
C GLU A 200 -12.78 -16.48 5.58
N GLY A 201 -12.90 -15.18 5.88
CA GLY A 201 -11.78 -14.29 6.19
C GLY A 201 -11.65 -13.15 5.18
N PHE A 202 -10.50 -12.48 5.25
CA PHE A 202 -10.09 -11.47 4.28
C PHE A 202 -9.23 -12.10 3.18
N VAL A 203 -9.38 -11.56 1.97
CA VAL A 203 -8.43 -11.72 0.87
C VAL A 203 -7.89 -10.34 0.55
N THR A 204 -6.64 -10.08 0.91
CA THR A 204 -6.05 -8.75 0.82
C THR A 204 -4.97 -8.70 -0.25
N VAL A 205 -5.07 -7.70 -1.13
CA VAL A 205 -4.21 -7.49 -2.29
C VAL A 205 -3.47 -6.17 -2.09
N TYR A 206 -2.16 -6.25 -1.95
CA TYR A 206 -1.27 -5.12 -1.79
C TYR A 206 -0.64 -4.73 -3.14
N TYR A 207 -0.62 -3.45 -3.47
CA TYR A 207 0.13 -2.95 -4.63
C TYR A 207 1.60 -2.76 -4.27
N GLU A 208 2.48 -3.34 -5.08
CA GLU A 208 3.95 -3.26 -5.03
C GLU A 208 4.66 -3.75 -3.77
N GLY A 209 3.98 -3.87 -2.64
CA GLY A 209 4.54 -4.39 -1.41
C GLY A 209 3.64 -4.23 -0.20
N ILE A 210 4.00 -4.92 0.87
CA ILE A 210 3.47 -4.69 2.22
C ILE A 210 4.53 -3.86 2.94
N PHE A 211 4.30 -2.57 3.07
CA PHE A 211 5.27 -1.64 3.65
C PHE A 211 5.29 -1.68 5.18
N SER A 212 6.14 -0.90 5.82
CA SER A 212 6.01 -0.56 7.24
C SER A 212 5.69 0.92 7.38
N CYS A 213 5.14 1.34 8.52
CA CYS A 213 4.98 2.76 8.88
C CYS A 213 6.06 3.18 9.87
N TYR A 214 6.52 4.43 9.80
CA TYR A 214 7.31 5.00 10.90
C TYR A 214 6.50 4.94 12.21
N GLU A 215 7.15 4.56 13.31
CA GLU A 215 6.50 4.49 14.62
C GLU A 215 6.34 5.87 15.26
N GLU A 216 5.46 5.98 16.26
CA GLU A 216 5.25 7.22 16.98
C GLU A 216 6.54 7.75 17.61
N GLY A 217 6.83 9.04 17.41
CA GLY A 217 8.09 9.66 17.82
C GLY A 217 9.29 9.38 16.90
N ASN A 218 9.15 8.50 15.91
CA ASN A 218 10.21 8.22 14.92
C ASN A 218 9.98 9.05 13.64
N LYS A 219 10.91 9.96 13.33
CA LYS A 219 10.88 10.78 12.10
C LYS A 219 11.85 10.28 11.01
N GLY A 220 12.40 9.09 11.19
CA GLY A 220 13.42 8.50 10.34
C GLY A 220 14.75 9.25 10.37
N VAL A 221 15.72 8.76 9.60
CA VAL A 221 17.05 9.36 9.48
C VAL A 221 16.99 10.79 8.90
N SER A 222 16.00 11.08 8.05
CA SER A 222 15.79 12.42 7.49
C SER A 222 15.33 13.44 8.55
N GLY A 223 14.68 12.98 9.62
CA GLY A 223 13.99 13.82 10.60
C GLY A 223 12.74 14.53 10.04
N ILE A 224 12.22 14.11 8.88
CA ILE A 224 11.04 14.72 8.21
C ILE A 224 9.80 13.87 8.35
N ASN A 225 9.98 12.55 8.35
CA ASN A 225 8.89 11.63 8.10
C ASN A 225 7.82 11.68 9.19
N ARG A 226 6.56 11.51 8.78
CA ARG A 226 5.39 11.52 9.66
C ARG A 226 5.10 10.10 10.14
N ALA A 227 5.09 9.91 11.45
CA ALA A 227 4.75 8.64 12.09
C ALA A 227 3.33 8.16 11.74
N LEU A 228 3.12 6.85 11.72
CA LEU A 228 1.86 6.12 11.45
C LEU A 228 1.21 6.41 10.10
N ILE A 229 1.87 7.26 9.33
CA ILE A 229 1.49 7.76 8.03
C ILE A 229 2.58 7.21 7.12
N ASP A 230 3.76 7.84 7.05
CA ASP A 230 4.83 7.55 6.08
C ASP A 230 5.28 6.08 6.02
N PHE A 231 5.27 5.53 4.80
CA PHE A 231 5.63 4.16 4.48
C PHE A 231 7.08 4.11 4.04
N TYR A 232 7.72 2.98 4.36
CA TYR A 232 9.10 2.68 4.03
C TYR A 232 9.29 1.17 3.94
N TRP A 233 10.42 0.75 3.35
CA TRP A 233 10.65 -0.67 3.03
C TRP A 233 11.13 -1.49 4.23
N LYS A 234 11.73 -0.85 5.25
CA LYS A 234 12.29 -1.54 6.41
C LYS A 234 11.23 -2.35 7.16
N GLY A 235 11.48 -3.65 7.32
CA GLY A 235 10.53 -4.58 7.94
C GLY A 235 9.29 -4.89 7.09
N GLY A 236 9.19 -4.34 5.89
CA GLY A 236 8.16 -4.65 4.90
C GLY A 236 8.64 -5.70 3.88
N ILE A 237 7.74 -6.07 2.98
CA ILE A 237 7.98 -7.01 1.89
C ILE A 237 7.72 -6.28 0.57
N ILE A 238 8.74 -6.18 -0.28
CA ILE A 238 8.66 -5.44 -1.54
C ILE A 238 8.57 -6.42 -2.71
N ALA A 239 7.71 -6.15 -3.69
CA ALA A 239 7.64 -6.96 -4.91
C ALA A 239 8.99 -6.93 -5.66
N PRO A 240 9.50 -8.07 -6.13
CA PRO A 240 10.76 -8.14 -6.89
C PRO A 240 10.80 -7.19 -8.09
N ALA A 241 9.69 -7.09 -8.82
CA ALA A 241 9.56 -6.20 -9.97
C ALA A 241 9.58 -4.72 -9.57
N PHE A 242 8.97 -4.33 -8.44
CA PHE A 242 9.04 -2.97 -7.92
C PHE A 242 10.44 -2.60 -7.47
N ARG A 243 11.06 -3.42 -6.63
CA ARG A 243 12.43 -3.22 -6.16
C ARG A 243 13.39 -3.03 -7.33
N ARG A 244 13.27 -3.89 -8.34
CA ARG A 244 14.03 -3.76 -9.59
C ARG A 244 13.85 -2.39 -10.24
N GLU A 245 12.62 -1.96 -10.45
CA GLU A 245 12.36 -0.72 -11.17
C GLU A 245 12.84 0.49 -10.37
N THR A 246 12.50 0.56 -9.08
CA THR A 246 12.95 1.63 -8.17
C THR A 246 14.47 1.76 -8.17
N LEU A 247 15.21 0.64 -8.05
CA LEU A 247 16.68 0.64 -7.99
C LEU A 247 17.34 0.72 -9.38
N SER A 248 16.57 0.79 -10.45
CA SER A 248 17.10 1.09 -11.80
C SER A 248 17.17 2.60 -12.08
N MET A 249 16.52 3.39 -11.22
CA MET A 249 16.49 4.85 -11.23
C MET A 249 17.23 5.38 -10.00
N GLN A 250 17.76 6.60 -10.08
CA GLN A 250 18.53 7.19 -8.97
C GLN A 250 17.65 7.62 -7.79
N ASN A 251 16.55 8.33 -8.07
CA ASN A 251 15.85 9.14 -7.08
C ASN A 251 14.65 8.48 -6.38
N PRO A 252 13.84 7.59 -7.01
CA PRO A 252 12.60 7.09 -6.41
C PRO A 252 12.74 6.46 -5.04
N LEU A 253 13.89 5.86 -4.72
CA LEU A 253 14.16 5.29 -3.39
C LEU A 253 14.13 6.35 -2.27
N PHE A 254 14.51 7.58 -2.56
CA PHE A 254 14.60 8.67 -1.58
C PHE A 254 13.29 9.43 -1.39
N GLU A 255 12.31 9.20 -2.26
CA GLU A 255 11.00 9.83 -2.15
C GLU A 255 10.38 9.56 -0.77
N LYS A 256 9.64 10.55 -0.28
CA LYS A 256 8.66 10.35 0.79
C LYS A 256 7.54 9.45 0.24
N CYS A 257 6.85 8.70 1.10
CA CYS A 257 5.62 8.09 0.65
C CYS A 257 4.58 9.20 0.33
N THR A 258 4.21 9.32 -0.94
CA THR A 258 3.31 10.40 -1.41
C THR A 258 1.89 9.89 -1.66
N ILE A 259 1.49 8.84 -0.96
CA ILE A 259 0.19 8.17 -1.14
C ILE A 259 -0.77 8.56 0.00
N TYR A 260 -0.40 9.49 0.88
CA TYR A 260 -1.22 9.86 2.03
C TYR A 260 -2.51 10.58 1.70
N ASP A 261 -3.56 10.06 2.35
CA ASP A 261 -4.97 10.07 1.95
C ASP A 261 -5.07 10.24 0.45
N GLY A 262 -5.01 9.15 -0.33
CA GLY A 262 -5.03 9.18 -1.80
C GLY A 262 -6.08 10.12 -2.41
N GLY A 263 -7.07 10.54 -1.61
CA GLY A 263 -7.60 11.91 -1.58
C GLY A 263 -6.75 13.00 -2.26
N ALA A 264 -5.64 13.44 -1.66
CA ALA A 264 -4.91 14.64 -2.07
C ALA A 264 -4.24 14.51 -3.44
N ARG A 265 -3.51 13.42 -3.67
CA ARG A 265 -2.81 13.18 -4.94
C ARG A 265 -3.75 13.15 -6.16
N ARG A 266 -5.02 12.78 -5.95
CA ARG A 266 -6.04 12.77 -7.00
C ARG A 266 -6.95 13.99 -7.01
N TYR A 267 -7.35 14.50 -5.85
CA TYR A 267 -8.41 15.49 -5.70
C TYR A 267 -7.93 16.84 -5.13
N GLU A 268 -6.85 16.87 -4.35
CA GLU A 268 -6.22 18.09 -3.79
C GLU A 268 -4.77 18.21 -4.27
N ILE A 269 -4.59 18.24 -5.60
CA ILE A 269 -3.28 18.19 -6.26
C ILE A 269 -2.33 19.30 -5.76
N HIS A 270 -2.88 20.47 -5.40
CA HIS A 270 -2.10 21.58 -4.84
C HIS A 270 -1.49 21.24 -3.47
N GLU A 271 -2.27 20.64 -2.55
CA GLU A 271 -1.77 20.17 -1.25
C GLU A 271 -0.71 19.09 -1.45
N HIS A 272 -0.92 18.16 -2.38
CA HIS A 272 0.08 17.14 -2.74
C HIS A 272 1.39 17.78 -3.22
N ILE A 273 1.31 18.80 -4.08
CA ILE A 273 2.50 19.51 -4.57
C ILE A 273 3.24 20.19 -3.41
N GLU A 274 2.51 20.92 -2.57
CA GLU A 274 3.08 21.60 -1.40
C GLU A 274 3.79 20.62 -0.48
N GLU A 275 3.18 19.48 -0.15
CA GLU A 275 3.78 18.49 0.75
C GLU A 275 5.04 17.83 0.18
N VAL A 276 5.04 17.50 -1.12
CA VAL A 276 6.22 16.90 -1.77
C VAL A 276 7.37 17.91 -1.85
N LEU A 277 7.05 19.17 -2.16
CA LEU A 277 8.05 20.24 -2.15
C LEU A 277 8.53 20.55 -0.73
N GLU A 278 7.67 20.55 0.28
CA GLU A 278 8.05 20.71 1.69
C GLU A 278 9.05 19.62 2.10
N PHE A 279 8.79 18.37 1.73
CA PHE A 279 9.71 17.26 1.98
C PHE A 279 11.07 17.49 1.31
N TRP A 280 11.10 17.75 0.01
CA TRP A 280 12.36 17.89 -0.72
C TRP A 280 13.15 19.15 -0.34
N ASN A 281 12.48 20.27 -0.07
CA ASN A 281 13.12 21.46 0.50
C ASN A 281 13.68 21.16 1.89
N GLY A 282 12.94 20.41 2.71
CA GLY A 282 13.41 19.94 4.01
C GLY A 282 14.66 19.05 3.91
N ILE A 283 14.74 18.16 2.92
CA ILE A 283 15.96 17.37 2.63
C ILE A 283 17.09 18.31 2.20
N LEU A 284 16.82 19.26 1.31
CA LEU A 284 17.83 20.20 0.80
C LEU A 284 18.46 21.04 1.92
N GLU A 285 17.65 21.55 2.85
CA GLU A 285 18.11 22.34 4.00
C GLU A 285 19.01 21.54 4.96
N ARG A 286 18.79 20.23 5.05
CA ARG A 286 19.50 19.32 5.97
C ARG A 286 20.48 18.39 5.27
N ALA A 287 20.71 18.57 3.98
CA ALA A 287 21.50 17.64 3.18
C ALA A 287 22.91 17.40 3.74
N ASP A 288 23.50 18.42 4.36
CA ASP A 288 24.84 18.38 4.94
C ASP A 288 24.87 17.76 6.37
N SER A 289 23.71 17.61 7.04
CA SER A 289 23.60 17.03 8.39
C SER A 289 23.00 15.62 8.43
N ILE A 290 22.30 15.21 7.37
CA ILE A 290 21.76 13.85 7.25
C ILE A 290 22.89 12.86 7.00
N ASP A 291 22.95 11.80 7.83
CA ASP A 291 23.80 10.65 7.54
C ASP A 291 23.24 9.90 6.33
N LYS A 292 23.88 10.12 5.17
CA LYS A 292 23.47 9.51 3.90
C LYS A 292 23.58 7.98 3.92
N GLN A 293 24.55 7.41 4.64
CA GLN A 293 24.69 5.96 4.73
C GLN A 293 23.52 5.39 5.53
N ALA A 294 23.24 5.96 6.70
CA ALA A 294 22.10 5.55 7.50
C ALA A 294 20.76 5.75 6.76
N LEU A 295 20.61 6.82 5.98
CA LEU A 295 19.42 7.06 5.17
C LEU A 295 19.26 5.99 4.10
N LEU A 296 20.34 5.63 3.39
CA LEU A 296 20.31 4.60 2.37
C LEU A 296 19.93 3.22 2.96
N GLU A 297 20.51 2.87 4.12
CA GLU A 297 20.17 1.66 4.86
C GLU A 297 18.71 1.65 5.33
N GLU A 298 18.20 2.78 5.83
CA GLU A 298 16.79 2.93 6.20
C GLU A 298 15.86 2.71 5.00
N LYS A 299 16.19 3.31 3.84
CA LYS A 299 15.36 3.22 2.64
C LYS A 299 15.39 1.83 2.00
N LEU A 300 16.54 1.14 2.01
CA LEU A 300 16.64 -0.24 1.52
C LEU A 300 16.04 -1.27 2.48
N GLY A 301 16.02 -0.93 3.78
CA GLY A 301 15.44 -1.75 4.84
C GLY A 301 16.45 -2.53 5.66
N HIS A 302 17.75 -2.46 5.35
CA HIS A 302 18.79 -3.22 6.03
C HIS A 302 20.16 -2.52 6.06
N PRO A 303 21.07 -2.94 6.97
CA PRO A 303 22.44 -2.45 7.02
C PRO A 303 23.27 -2.81 5.79
N LEU A 304 24.27 -2.00 5.46
CA LEU A 304 25.21 -2.26 4.37
C LEU A 304 26.65 -2.37 4.90
N PRO A 305 27.51 -3.25 4.35
CA PRO A 305 27.16 -4.26 3.34
C PRO A 305 26.36 -5.41 3.94
N ILE A 306 25.50 -6.03 3.11
CA ILE A 306 24.71 -7.21 3.48
C ILE A 306 25.14 -8.43 2.64
N SER A 307 25.15 -9.62 3.25
CA SER A 307 25.39 -10.88 2.54
C SER A 307 24.22 -11.24 1.63
N TYR A 308 24.42 -12.09 0.62
CA TYR A 308 23.32 -12.54 -0.23
C TYR A 308 22.28 -13.33 0.58
N GLU A 309 22.74 -14.16 1.52
CA GLU A 309 21.89 -14.99 2.36
C GLU A 309 21.04 -14.18 3.32
N ASP A 310 21.59 -13.13 3.93
CA ASP A 310 20.85 -12.23 4.83
C ASP A 310 19.91 -11.33 4.03
N TRP A 311 20.35 -10.82 2.87
CA TRP A 311 19.51 -10.04 1.96
C TRP A 311 18.29 -10.84 1.49
N LEU A 312 18.49 -12.12 1.14
CA LEU A 312 17.41 -13.00 0.69
C LEU A 312 16.33 -13.19 1.77
N LYS A 313 16.75 -13.28 3.04
CA LYS A 313 15.85 -13.39 4.20
C LYS A 313 15.15 -12.06 4.50
N ASP A 314 15.91 -10.97 4.56
CA ASP A 314 15.38 -9.64 4.81
C ASP A 314 14.34 -9.21 3.76
N CYS A 315 14.55 -9.60 2.50
CA CYS A 315 13.59 -9.35 1.43
C CYS A 315 12.43 -10.37 1.37
N HIS A 316 12.46 -11.44 2.16
CA HIS A 316 11.48 -12.54 2.13
C HIS A 316 11.44 -13.32 0.79
N TYR A 317 12.57 -13.43 0.10
CA TYR A 317 12.69 -13.94 -1.28
C TYR A 317 13.16 -15.39 -1.39
N GLU A 318 13.26 -16.13 -0.28
CA GLU A 318 13.84 -17.47 -0.22
C GLU A 318 13.14 -18.51 -1.12
N LYS A 319 11.87 -18.28 -1.48
CA LYS A 319 11.07 -19.16 -2.35
C LYS A 319 11.07 -18.73 -3.82
N LEU A 320 11.72 -17.62 -4.16
CA LEU A 320 11.89 -17.18 -5.54
C LEU A 320 13.02 -17.94 -6.23
N ASP A 321 13.07 -17.87 -7.56
CA ASP A 321 14.12 -18.52 -8.30
C ASP A 321 15.49 -17.88 -8.03
N LYS A 322 16.53 -18.72 -7.93
CA LYS A 322 17.89 -18.30 -7.58
C LYS A 322 18.53 -17.37 -8.60
N LYS A 323 18.11 -17.43 -9.86
CA LYS A 323 18.70 -16.60 -10.93
C LYS A 323 18.21 -15.16 -10.78
N THR A 324 16.91 -14.97 -10.59
CA THR A 324 16.27 -13.66 -10.35
C THR A 324 16.79 -13.03 -9.09
N THR A 325 16.80 -13.75 -7.97
CA THR A 325 17.25 -13.23 -6.67
C THR A 325 18.72 -12.81 -6.67
N ARG A 326 19.62 -13.61 -7.28
CA ARG A 326 21.03 -13.20 -7.46
C ARG A 326 21.18 -11.98 -8.33
N TRP A 327 20.39 -11.87 -9.40
CA TRP A 327 20.43 -10.70 -10.28
C TRP A 327 19.96 -9.44 -9.54
N LEU A 328 18.86 -9.51 -8.79
CA LEU A 328 18.35 -8.40 -7.97
C LEU A 328 19.37 -7.96 -6.91
N TYR A 329 19.99 -8.91 -6.21
CA TYR A 329 21.04 -8.61 -5.24
C TYR A 329 22.23 -7.87 -5.87
N GLN A 330 22.67 -8.28 -7.07
CA GLN A 330 23.74 -7.57 -7.78
C GLN A 330 23.31 -6.19 -8.26
N GLN A 331 22.06 -6.03 -8.70
CA GLN A 331 21.51 -4.74 -9.08
C GLN A 331 21.53 -3.77 -7.91
N GLU A 332 21.06 -4.19 -6.74
CA GLU A 332 21.04 -3.35 -5.54
C GLU A 332 22.44 -2.96 -5.10
N ARG A 333 23.40 -3.89 -5.15
CA ARG A 333 24.81 -3.56 -4.93
C ARG A 333 25.34 -2.53 -5.91
N GLY A 334 24.96 -2.66 -7.19
CA GLY A 334 25.31 -1.68 -8.22
C GLY A 334 24.69 -0.31 -7.96
N PHE A 335 23.44 -0.26 -7.49
CA PHE A 335 22.77 0.96 -7.07
C PHE A 335 23.51 1.61 -5.89
N VAL A 336 23.78 0.86 -4.81
CA VAL A 336 24.53 1.35 -3.64
C VAL A 336 25.91 1.90 -4.04
N GLU A 337 26.62 1.21 -4.93
CA GLU A 337 27.91 1.68 -5.46
C GLU A 337 27.74 2.99 -6.25
N GLY A 338 26.75 3.05 -7.15
CA GLY A 338 26.46 4.23 -7.94
C GLY A 338 26.04 5.45 -7.10
N MET A 339 25.47 5.21 -5.92
CA MET A 339 25.11 6.28 -5.01
C MET A 339 26.29 6.89 -4.26
N ARG A 340 27.51 6.32 -4.29
CA ARG A 340 28.63 6.80 -3.46
C ARG A 340 28.96 8.28 -3.67
N ASP A 341 29.11 8.68 -4.92
CA ASP A 341 29.59 10.02 -5.28
C ASP A 341 28.46 11.06 -5.44
N VAL A 342 27.19 10.65 -5.35
CA VAL A 342 26.03 11.54 -5.51
C VAL A 342 25.63 12.17 -4.17
N SER A 343 25.66 13.50 -4.05
CA SER A 343 25.26 14.15 -2.79
C SER A 343 23.73 14.22 -2.62
N LEU A 344 23.23 14.20 -1.37
CA LEU A 344 21.79 14.43 -1.10
C LEU A 344 21.32 15.80 -1.59
N LYS A 345 22.23 16.79 -1.59
CA LYS A 345 21.98 18.15 -2.07
C LYS A 345 21.71 18.19 -3.58
N GLU A 346 22.46 17.41 -4.36
CA GLU A 346 22.25 17.27 -5.79
C GLU A 346 20.92 16.58 -6.09
N ILE A 347 20.63 15.46 -5.39
CA ILE A 347 19.36 14.74 -5.53
C ILE A 347 18.18 15.66 -5.23
N ALA A 348 18.21 16.37 -4.09
CA ALA A 348 17.11 17.23 -3.69
C ALA A 348 16.87 18.37 -4.68
N ARG A 349 17.94 19.03 -5.17
CA ARG A 349 17.81 20.09 -6.19
C ARG A 349 17.22 19.57 -7.49
N GLN A 350 17.72 18.43 -7.97
CA GLN A 350 17.22 17.79 -9.18
C GLN A 350 15.73 17.46 -9.02
N ARG A 351 15.33 16.87 -7.90
CA ARG A 351 13.93 16.50 -7.65
C ARG A 351 13.00 17.69 -7.51
N ILE A 352 13.40 18.77 -6.85
CA ILE A 352 12.61 20.01 -6.78
C ILE A 352 12.37 20.56 -8.19
N ASP A 353 13.41 20.63 -9.02
CA ASP A 353 13.32 21.17 -10.39
C ASP A 353 12.45 20.28 -11.30
N GLU A 354 12.68 18.98 -11.30
CA GLU A 354 11.91 18.00 -12.06
C GLU A 354 10.42 18.01 -11.68
N PHE A 355 10.13 17.98 -10.38
CA PHE A 355 8.76 17.91 -9.87
C PHE A 355 7.99 19.21 -10.18
N THR A 356 8.62 20.37 -9.94
CA THR A 356 8.04 21.69 -10.22
C THR A 356 7.84 21.91 -11.72
N THR A 357 8.77 21.44 -12.55
CA THR A 357 8.65 21.54 -14.01
C THR A 357 7.52 20.66 -14.53
N THR A 358 7.43 19.41 -14.05
CA THR A 358 6.42 18.45 -14.51
C THR A 358 5.01 18.88 -14.11
N LEU A 359 4.84 19.39 -12.89
CA LEU A 359 3.55 19.82 -12.36
C LEU A 359 3.27 21.32 -12.53
N ARG A 360 4.07 22.04 -13.33
CA ARG A 360 3.91 23.48 -13.57
C ARG A 360 2.47 23.91 -13.90
N LYS A 361 1.74 23.07 -14.64
CA LYS A 361 0.34 23.34 -15.02
C LYS A 361 -0.66 23.39 -13.85
N TYR A 362 -0.28 22.88 -12.67
CA TYR A 362 -1.07 22.90 -11.44
C TYR A 362 -0.55 23.94 -10.43
N ILE A 363 0.61 24.56 -10.70
CA ILE A 363 1.26 25.56 -9.84
C ILE A 363 0.91 26.99 -10.29
N LEU A 364 0.75 27.19 -11.61
CA LEU A 364 0.28 28.43 -12.23
C LEU A 364 -1.25 28.53 -12.18
#